data_AF-A0ABD5B474-F1
#
_entry.id   AF-A0ABD5B474-F1
#
_cell.length_a   1.000
_cell.length_b   1.000
_cell.length_c   1.000
_cell.angle_alpha   90.00
_cell.angle_beta   90.00
_cell.angle_gamma   90.00
#
_symmetry.space_group_name_H-M   'P 1'
#
loop_
_entity.id
_entity.type
_entity.pdbx_description
1 polymer ?
#
loop_
_entity_poly.entity_id
_entity_poly.type
_entity_poly.pdbx_seq_one_letter_code
_entity_poly.pdbx_strand_id
1 'polypeptide(L)'
;METKQTDATFLGNILYIIDILLNLGFSLIYLAVMVLGSLSFFLNLIEKIRNNSFLSFLAFSGIPLICVIYLGTNVLIEIYQYNYSFIIRPLVFLIVYLLCTGIEFLIFRKKIKNLESSHSIKI
;
A
#
# COMPACT_ATOMS: atom_id res chain seq x y z
N MET A 1 38.43 22.88 35.30
CA MET A 1 37.73 23.74 34.34
C MET A 1 36.60 22.91 33.77
N GLU A 2 35.40 23.15 34.27
CA GLU A 2 34.15 22.59 33.74
C GLU A 2 33.89 23.12 32.32
N THR A 3 33.35 22.29 31.43
CA THR A 3 32.03 22.54 30.82
C THR A 3 31.55 21.32 30.01
N LYS A 4 30.45 20.73 30.51
CA LYS A 4 29.31 20.17 29.76
C LYS A 4 29.48 18.89 28.93
N GLN A 5 29.51 17.78 29.67
CA GLN A 5 29.06 16.45 29.21
C GLN A 5 27.52 16.27 29.33
N THR A 6 26.79 17.32 29.74
CA THR A 6 25.33 17.29 30.00
C THR A 6 24.47 17.51 28.73
N ASP A 7 25.03 18.14 27.70
CA ASP A 7 24.25 18.53 26.50
C ASP A 7 24.06 17.36 25.51
N ALA A 8 24.92 16.33 25.56
CA ALA A 8 24.81 15.13 24.72
C ALA A 8 23.62 14.22 25.13
N THR A 9 23.28 14.19 26.42
CA THR A 9 22.22 13.32 26.95
C THR A 9 20.83 13.89 26.70
N PHE A 10 20.64 15.21 26.86
CA PHE A 10 19.31 15.82 26.75
C PHE A 10 18.84 15.94 25.30
N LEU A 11 19.70 16.44 24.40
CA LEU A 11 19.41 16.48 22.96
C LEU A 11 19.31 15.05 22.38
N GLY A 12 20.19 14.14 22.81
CA GLY A 12 20.13 12.73 22.41
C GLY A 12 18.80 12.07 22.81
N ASN A 13 18.33 12.29 24.05
CA ASN A 13 17.02 11.79 24.49
C ASN A 13 15.86 12.40 23.71
N ILE A 14 15.90 13.70 23.41
CA ILE A 14 14.85 14.36 22.61
C ILE A 14 14.81 13.77 21.21
N LEU A 15 15.97 13.62 20.56
CA LEU A 15 16.07 13.01 19.23
C LEU A 15 15.58 11.56 19.25
N TYR A 16 15.90 10.79 20.29
CA TYR A 16 15.43 9.42 20.46
C TYR A 16 13.91 9.34 20.63
N ILE A 17 13.31 10.24 21.42
CA ILE A 17 11.85 10.33 21.56
C ILE A 17 11.20 10.71 20.22
N ILE A 18 11.79 11.64 19.48
CA ILE A 18 11.31 12.03 18.14
C ILE A 18 11.40 10.85 17.17
N ASP A 19 12.50 10.08 17.18
CA ASP A 19 12.67 8.89 16.34
C ASP A 19 11.61 7.82 16.64
N ILE A 20 11.34 7.55 17.92
CA ILE A 20 10.24 6.66 18.32
C ILE A 20 8.90 7.18 17.80
N LEU A 21 8.63 8.48 17.96
CA LEU A 21 7.36 9.08 17.56
C LEU A 21 7.17 9.03 16.03
N LEU A 22 8.24 9.26 15.27
CA LEU A 22 8.25 9.12 13.81
C LEU A 22 8.01 7.67 13.39
N ASN A 23 8.72 6.71 13.99
CA ASN A 23 8.53 5.29 13.70
C ASN A 23 7.12 4.80 14.05
N LEU A 24 6.54 5.30 15.15
CA LEU A 24 5.16 5.02 15.54
C LEU A 24 4.15 5.64 14.55
N GLY A 25 4.40 6.87 14.11
CA GLY A 25 3.62 7.54 13.07
C GLY A 25 3.65 6.76 11.75
N PHE A 26 4.82 6.31 11.31
CA PHE A 26 4.96 5.45 10.13
C PHE A 26 4.21 4.13 10.29
N SER A 27 4.25 3.51 11.48
CA SER A 27 3.51 2.28 11.77
C SER A 27 2.00 2.48 11.69
N LEU A 28 1.49 3.61 12.21
CA LEU A 28 0.08 3.99 12.10
C LEU A 28 -0.35 4.24 10.65
N ILE A 29 0.48 4.92 9.86
CA ILE A 29 0.21 5.12 8.42
C ILE A 29 0.15 3.78 7.71
N TYR A 30 1.09 2.88 7.98
CA TYR A 30 1.08 1.54 7.40
C TYR A 30 -0.20 0.77 7.74
N LEU A 31 -0.64 0.83 9.00
CA LEU A 31 -1.88 0.22 9.44
C LEU A 31 -3.11 0.84 8.76
N ALA A 32 -3.16 2.17 8.63
CA ALA A 32 -4.23 2.86 7.92
C ALA A 32 -4.27 2.46 6.44
N VAL A 33 -3.12 2.38 5.77
CA VAL A 33 -3.01 1.95 4.37
C VAL A 33 -3.50 0.51 4.19
N MET A 34 -3.17 -0.39 5.12
CA MET A 34 -3.69 -1.78 5.11
C MET A 34 -5.21 -1.83 5.26
N VAL A 35 -5.78 -1.08 6.21
CA VAL A 35 -7.23 -1.02 6.45
C VAL A 35 -7.95 -0.43 5.23
N LEU A 36 -7.47 0.72 4.73
CA LEU A 36 -8.03 1.35 3.53
C LEU A 36 -7.88 0.46 2.29
N GLY A 37 -6.76 -0.27 2.17
CA GLY A 37 -6.52 -1.30 1.16
C GLY A 37 -7.61 -2.35 1.15
N SER A 38 -7.90 -2.93 2.32
CA SER A 38 -8.94 -3.95 2.47
C SER A 38 -10.37 -3.42 2.21
N LEU A 39 -10.62 -2.15 2.53
CA LEU A 39 -11.93 -1.50 2.34
C LEU A 39 -12.13 -0.98 0.92
N SER A 40 -11.08 -0.85 0.10
CA SER A 40 -11.18 -0.24 -1.22
C SER A 40 -12.06 -1.04 -2.18
N PHE A 41 -12.24 -2.35 -1.94
CA PHE A 41 -13.24 -3.17 -2.61
C PHE A 41 -14.66 -2.59 -2.53
N PHE A 42 -15.04 -1.96 -1.41
CA PHE A 42 -16.38 -1.39 -1.23
C PHE A 42 -16.65 -0.20 -2.13
N LEU A 43 -15.63 0.47 -2.67
CA LEU A 43 -15.81 1.54 -3.66
C LEU A 43 -16.52 1.03 -4.92
N ASN A 44 -16.39 -0.26 -5.21
CA ASN A 44 -17.04 -0.92 -6.34
C ASN A 44 -18.55 -1.16 -6.14
N LEU A 45 -19.11 -0.86 -4.96
CA LEU A 45 -20.56 -0.77 -4.75
C LEU A 45 -21.17 0.43 -5.48
N ILE A 46 -20.38 1.48 -5.74
CA ILE A 46 -20.84 2.68 -6.43
C ILE A 46 -20.93 2.38 -7.94
N GLU A 47 -22.12 2.51 -8.53
CA GLU A 47 -22.36 2.12 -9.93
C GLU A 47 -21.46 2.84 -10.94
N LYS A 48 -21.15 4.12 -10.69
CA LYS A 48 -20.21 4.91 -11.52
C LYS A 48 -18.80 4.30 -11.54
N ILE A 49 -18.34 3.81 -10.40
CA ILE A 49 -17.01 3.18 -10.24
C ILE A 49 -17.06 1.78 -10.87
N ARG A 50 -18.11 1.01 -10.58
CA ARG A 50 -18.33 -0.36 -11.07
C ARG A 50 -18.39 -0.44 -12.60
N ASN A 51 -19.08 0.49 -13.24
CA ASN A 51 -19.26 0.49 -14.69
C ASN A 51 -17.97 0.92 -15.41
N ASN A 52 -17.15 1.78 -14.78
CA ASN A 52 -15.88 2.19 -15.34
C ASN A 52 -14.77 1.17 -15.02
N SER A 53 -14.25 0.55 -16.08
CA SER A 53 -13.13 -0.40 -16.01
C SER A 53 -11.93 0.06 -15.21
N PHE A 54 -11.52 1.29 -15.45
CA PHE A 54 -10.30 1.84 -14.87
C PHE A 54 -10.48 2.13 -13.38
N LEU A 55 -11.61 2.75 -13.02
CA LEU A 55 -11.92 3.07 -11.62
C LEU A 55 -12.17 1.81 -10.80
N SER A 56 -12.84 0.81 -11.37
CA SER A 56 -13.06 -0.48 -10.74
C SER A 56 -11.74 -1.21 -10.47
N PHE A 57 -10.80 -1.21 -11.42
CA PHE A 57 -9.46 -1.76 -11.21
C PHE A 57 -8.69 -1.00 -10.13
N LEU A 58 -8.75 0.34 -10.15
CA LEU A 58 -8.07 1.19 -9.18
C LEU A 58 -8.62 0.98 -7.75
N ALA A 59 -9.91 0.67 -7.61
CA ALA A 59 -10.51 0.31 -6.33
C ALA A 59 -9.99 -1.03 -5.77
N PHE A 60 -9.64 -2.01 -6.61
CA PHE A 60 -9.05 -3.27 -6.16
C PHE A 60 -7.54 -3.17 -5.93
N SER A 61 -6.84 -2.56 -6.87
CA SER A 61 -5.39 -2.68 -7.01
C SER A 61 -4.66 -1.36 -6.74
N GLY A 62 -5.35 -0.24 -6.60
CA GLY A 62 -4.72 1.09 -6.57
C GLY A 62 -3.72 1.27 -5.44
N ILE A 63 -4.13 0.95 -4.21
CA ILE A 63 -3.25 1.02 -3.03
C ILE A 63 -2.02 0.12 -3.18
N PRO A 64 -2.16 -1.21 -3.43
CA PRO A 64 -0.99 -2.05 -3.59
C PRO A 64 -0.10 -1.65 -4.78
N LEU A 65 -0.68 -1.09 -5.86
CA LEU A 65 0.09 -0.62 -7.01
C LEU A 65 0.98 0.58 -6.65
N ILE A 66 0.45 1.55 -5.90
CA ILE A 66 1.23 2.69 -5.38
C ILE A 66 2.35 2.18 -4.46
N CYS A 67 2.05 1.23 -3.57
CA CYS A 67 3.04 0.70 -2.65
C CYS A 67 4.15 -0.11 -3.38
N VAL A 68 3.82 -0.87 -4.42
CA VAL A 68 4.83 -1.56 -5.27
C VAL A 68 5.74 -0.54 -5.96
N ILE A 69 5.19 0.55 -6.50
CA ILE A 69 6.00 1.62 -7.13
C ILE A 69 6.95 2.23 -6.10
N TYR A 70 6.44 2.62 -4.92
CA TYR A 70 7.25 3.26 -3.88
C TYR A 70 8.35 2.35 -3.32
N LEU A 71 8.03 1.09 -3.00
CA LEU A 71 9.04 0.15 -2.50
C LEU A 71 10.02 -0.24 -3.61
N GLY A 72 9.54 -0.38 -4.85
CA GLY A 72 10.38 -0.69 -6.00
C GLY A 72 11.44 0.37 -6.26
N THR A 73 11.08 1.66 -6.19
CA THR A 73 12.06 2.74 -6.34
C THR A 73 13.08 2.76 -5.22
N ASN A 74 12.68 2.54 -3.97
CA ASN A 74 13.61 2.46 -2.84
C ASN A 74 14.59 1.27 -2.99
N VAL A 75 14.10 0.10 -3.36
CA VAL A 75 14.94 -1.08 -3.62
C VAL A 75 15.93 -0.81 -4.75
N LEU A 76 15.52 -0.15 -5.84
CA LEU A 76 16.41 0.22 -6.94
C LEU A 76 17.52 1.17 -6.48
N ILE A 77 17.19 2.18 -5.68
CA ILE A 77 18.16 3.13 -5.11
C ILE A 77 19.15 2.41 -4.19
N GLU A 78 18.66 1.55 -3.30
CA GLU A 78 19.50 0.80 -2.35
C GLU A 78 20.44 -0.18 -3.06
N ILE A 79 19.95 -0.90 -4.08
CA ILE A 79 20.80 -1.80 -4.87
C ILE A 79 21.89 -0.99 -5.59
N TYR A 80 21.54 0.16 -6.16
CA TYR A 80 22.49 1.03 -6.85
C TYR A 80 23.57 1.58 -5.91
N GLN A 81 23.21 1.95 -4.67
CA GLN A 81 24.13 2.55 -3.71
C GLN A 81 24.95 1.53 -2.90
N TYR A 82 24.33 0.41 -2.49
CA TYR A 82 24.89 -0.50 -1.48
C TYR A 82 25.05 -1.95 -1.97
N ASN A 83 24.71 -2.26 -3.22
CA ASN A 83 24.71 -3.62 -3.81
C ASN A 83 23.86 -4.66 -3.04
N TYR A 84 23.05 -4.23 -2.07
CA TYR A 84 22.19 -5.08 -1.26
C TYR A 84 21.01 -4.26 -0.73
N SER A 85 19.81 -4.87 -0.71
CA SER A 85 18.61 -4.25 -0.14
C SER A 85 17.86 -5.24 0.75
N PHE A 86 17.63 -4.85 2.00
CA PHE A 86 16.82 -5.62 2.95
C PHE A 86 15.32 -5.59 2.58
N ILE A 87 14.91 -4.58 1.82
CA ILE A 87 13.52 -4.29 1.44
C ILE A 87 13.02 -5.21 0.30
N ILE A 88 13.91 -6.03 -0.28
CA ILE A 88 13.53 -6.95 -1.37
C ILE A 88 12.51 -8.01 -0.93
N ARG A 89 12.56 -8.47 0.33
CA ARG A 89 11.62 -9.46 0.88
C ARG A 89 10.18 -8.94 0.95
N PRO A 90 9.89 -7.78 1.59
CA PRO A 90 8.55 -7.22 1.59
C PRO A 90 8.06 -6.84 0.19
N LEU A 91 8.96 -6.45 -0.74
CA LEU A 91 8.59 -6.16 -2.13
C LEU A 91 7.98 -7.39 -2.83
N VAL A 92 8.56 -8.58 -2.65
CA VAL A 92 8.03 -9.82 -3.25
C VAL A 92 6.62 -10.13 -2.76
N PHE A 93 6.37 -10.01 -1.45
CA PHE A 93 5.02 -10.20 -0.90
C PHE A 93 4.02 -9.20 -1.48
N LEU A 94 4.44 -7.95 -1.67
CA LEU A 94 3.58 -6.92 -2.26
C LEU A 94 3.26 -7.17 -3.73
N ILE A 95 4.22 -7.67 -4.51
CA ILE A 95 4.00 -8.06 -5.91
C ILE A 95 3.00 -9.21 -6.00
N VAL A 96 3.17 -10.24 -5.16
CA VAL A 96 2.23 -11.37 -5.09
C VAL A 96 0.83 -10.88 -4.71
N TYR A 97 0.73 -10.01 -3.71
CA TYR A 97 -0.54 -9.40 -3.31
C TYR A 97 -1.18 -8.60 -4.46
N LEU A 98 -0.40 -7.81 -5.19
CA LEU A 98 -0.87 -7.09 -6.37
C LEU A 98 -1.48 -8.03 -7.42
N LEU A 99 -0.80 -9.15 -7.71
CA LEU A 99 -1.31 -10.17 -8.63
C LEU A 99 -2.64 -10.77 -8.15
N CYS A 100 -2.74 -11.08 -6.85
CA CYS A 100 -4.00 -11.55 -6.26
C CYS A 100 -5.14 -10.55 -6.46
N THR A 101 -4.92 -9.26 -6.16
CA THR A 101 -5.95 -8.21 -6.37
C THR A 101 -6.33 -8.06 -7.85
N GLY A 102 -5.39 -8.25 -8.77
CA GLY A 102 -5.67 -8.28 -10.21
C GLY A 102 -6.57 -9.45 -10.61
N ILE A 103 -6.34 -10.65 -10.07
CA ILE A 103 -7.19 -11.83 -10.31
C ILE A 103 -8.59 -11.61 -9.73
N GLU A 104 -8.69 -11.07 -8.52
CA GLU A 104 -9.98 -10.73 -7.89
C GLU A 104 -10.80 -9.76 -8.74
N PHE A 105 -10.15 -8.73 -9.29
CA PHE A 105 -10.77 -7.79 -10.22
C PHE A 105 -11.31 -8.49 -11.47
N LEU A 106 -10.54 -9.39 -12.08
CA LEU A 106 -10.97 -10.13 -13.26
C LEU A 106 -12.19 -11.03 -12.97
N ILE A 107 -12.17 -11.72 -11.83
CA ILE A 107 -13.30 -12.56 -11.38
C ILE A 107 -14.54 -11.70 -11.13
N PHE A 108 -14.38 -10.57 -10.43
CA PHE A 108 -15.46 -9.63 -10.15
C PHE A 108 -16.13 -9.15 -11.44
N ARG A 109 -15.31 -8.75 -12.41
CA ARG A 109 -15.83 -8.26 -13.69
C ARG A 109 -16.52 -9.35 -14.51
N LYS A 110 -15.99 -10.57 -14.50
CA LYS A 110 -16.65 -11.71 -15.15
C LYS A 110 -18.02 -11.96 -14.52
N LYS A 111 -18.13 -11.89 -13.19
CA LYS A 111 -19.41 -12.03 -12.47
C LYS A 111 -20.40 -10.93 -12.83
N ILE A 112 -19.99 -9.66 -12.90
CA ILE A 112 -20.88 -8.55 -13.29
C ILE A 112 -21.42 -8.74 -14.70
N LYS A 113 -20.55 -9.06 -15.67
CA LYS A 113 -20.97 -9.29 -17.05
C LYS A 113 -21.99 -10.43 -17.15
N ASN A 114 -21.78 -11.51 -16.41
CA ASN A 114 -22.70 -12.65 -16.37
C ASN A 114 -24.06 -12.28 -15.74
N LEU A 115 -24.07 -11.42 -14.71
CA LEU A 115 -25.30 -10.92 -14.10
C LEU A 115 -26.09 -10.03 -15.06
N GLU A 116 -25.41 -9.11 -15.76
CA GLU A 116 -26.02 -8.27 -16.80
C GLU A 116 -26.62 -9.11 -17.94
N SER A 117 -25.88 -10.11 -18.44
CA SER A 117 -26.39 -11.00 -19.49
C SER A 117 -27.58 -11.84 -19.02
N SER A 118 -27.57 -12.31 -17.76
CA SER A 118 -28.67 -13.10 -17.20
C SER A 118 -29.92 -12.26 -16.95
N HIS A 119 -29.78 -10.97 -16.63
CA HIS A 119 -30.90 -10.05 -16.46
C HIS A 119 -31.49 -9.62 -17.82
N SER A 120 -30.68 -9.57 -18.88
CA SER A 120 -31.13 -9.28 -20.25
C SER A 120 -31.89 -10.45 -20.90
N ILE A 121 -31.81 -11.68 -20.36
CA ILE A 121 -32.57 -12.86 -20.85
C ILE A 121 -33.99 -12.90 -20.25
N LYS A 122 -34.31 -12.02 -19.29
CA LYS A 122 -35.62 -11.98 -18.60
C LYS A 122 -36.59 -10.91 -19.10
N ILE A 123 -36.37 -10.33 -20.28
CA ILE A 123 -37.31 -9.39 -20.91
C ILE A 123 -37.93 -10.03 -22.16
#